data_AF-U1R1R6-F1
#
_entry.id   AF-U1R1R6-F1
#
_cell.length_a   1.000
_cell.length_b   1.000
_cell.length_c   1.000
_cell.angle_alpha   90.00
_cell.angle_beta   90.00
_cell.angle_gamma   90.00
#
_symmetry.space_group_name_H-M   'P 1'
#
loop_
_entity.id
_entity.type
_entity.pdbx_description
1 polymer ?
#
loop_
_entity_poly.entity_id
_entity_poly.type
_entity_poly.pdbx_seq_one_letter_code
_entity_poly.pdbx_strand_id
1 'polypeptide(L)'
;MCVSDRPSSLLTPTQRERIVDGFDTVDDAKRRRDERKIRQRIAAGVGDCELLADYPERQFDLAFADHDPERLRRELADAHRTLERVRVANGIERDSVVATAHDREQSTGSRPAGDATGSGDDLVLRTRADWRRELETEIAEQYRPTRWRRLSDTLLKLGTALLVVVSLMAVVAPEFTNGPGAAVGIVGAGLLAGGLAIVGLRSVKHDLIPTVRALRDNPRETIRRVWKRV
;
A
#
# COMPACT_ATOMS: atom_id res chain seq x y z
N MET A 1 -7.64 50.54 16.38
CA MET A 1 -6.73 49.49 16.86
C MET A 1 -7.26 48.18 16.28
N CYS A 2 -6.75 47.74 15.13
CA CYS A 2 -7.24 46.52 14.50
C CYS A 2 -6.65 45.33 15.27
N VAL A 3 -7.45 44.71 16.13
CA VAL A 3 -7.16 43.39 16.65
C VAL A 3 -7.10 42.48 15.43
N SER A 4 -5.90 42.00 15.10
CA SER A 4 -5.76 40.95 14.10
C SER A 4 -6.47 39.73 14.70
N ASP A 5 -7.69 39.47 14.24
CA ASP A 5 -8.49 38.28 14.54
C ASP A 5 -7.80 37.06 13.91
N ARG A 6 -6.60 36.75 14.40
CA ARG A 6 -5.96 35.48 14.09
C ARG A 6 -6.80 34.40 14.78
N PRO A 7 -7.33 33.42 14.04
CA PRO A 7 -8.04 32.31 14.65
C PRO A 7 -7.15 31.65 15.70
N SER A 8 -7.77 31.20 16.79
CA SER A 8 -7.08 30.55 17.90
C SER A 8 -6.49 29.22 17.43
N SER A 9 -5.22 29.27 17.01
CA SER A 9 -4.42 28.09 16.71
C SER A 9 -4.19 27.25 17.98
N LEU A 10 -4.15 25.93 17.82
CA LEU A 10 -3.89 24.97 18.90
C LEU A 10 -2.67 25.38 19.74
N LEU A 11 -1.60 25.88 19.08
CA LEU A 11 -0.41 26.43 19.72
C LEU A 11 -0.31 27.93 19.51
N THR A 12 0.13 28.64 20.55
CA THR A 12 0.49 30.06 20.42
C THR A 12 1.76 30.23 19.57
N PRO A 13 1.98 31.40 18.94
CA PRO A 13 3.21 31.67 18.18
C PRO A 13 4.49 31.37 18.98
N THR A 14 4.54 31.83 20.23
CA THR A 14 5.67 31.61 21.13
C THR A 14 5.89 30.14 21.48
N GLN A 15 4.83 29.33 21.61
CA GLN A 15 4.99 27.90 21.84
C GLN A 15 5.55 27.18 20.61
N ARG A 16 5.18 27.60 19.40
CA ARG A 16 5.74 27.03 18.16
C ARG A 16 7.22 27.33 18.02
N GLU A 17 7.61 28.58 18.25
CA GLU A 17 9.01 29.01 18.28
C GLU A 17 9.83 28.19 19.29
N ARG A 18 9.31 28.04 20.52
CA ARG A 18 9.99 27.23 21.56
C ARG A 18 10.14 25.76 21.19
N ILE A 19 9.19 25.17 20.46
CA ILE A 19 9.31 23.78 19.98
C ILE A 19 10.41 23.66 18.93
N VAL A 20 10.50 24.63 18.02
CA VAL A 20 11.54 24.66 16.96
C VAL A 20 12.92 24.82 17.59
N ASP A 21 13.05 25.71 18.57
CA ASP A 21 14.31 26.00 19.25
C ASP A 21 14.63 25.01 20.40
N GLY A 22 13.89 23.90 20.52
CA GLY A 22 14.16 22.88 21.54
C GLY A 22 14.02 23.35 23.00
N PHE A 23 13.38 24.50 23.23
CA PHE A 23 13.35 25.21 24.52
C PHE A 23 14.73 25.67 25.05
N ASP A 24 15.75 25.78 24.19
CA ASP A 24 17.13 26.10 24.58
C ASP A 24 17.27 27.47 25.28
N THR A 25 16.37 28.40 24.98
CA THR A 25 16.39 29.78 25.49
C THR A 25 15.54 29.99 26.75
N VAL A 26 14.99 28.92 27.33
CA VAL A 26 13.97 28.99 28.38
C VAL A 26 14.45 28.31 29.66
N ASP A 27 14.26 28.97 30.80
CA ASP A 27 14.55 28.38 32.11
C ASP A 27 13.71 27.12 32.38
N ASP A 28 14.23 26.22 33.22
CA ASP A 28 13.61 24.93 33.52
C ASP A 28 12.17 25.02 34.02
N ALA A 29 11.84 26.02 34.83
CA ALA A 29 10.50 26.16 35.42
C ALA A 29 9.48 26.57 34.33
N LYS A 30 9.87 27.48 33.45
CA LYS A 30 9.07 27.93 32.32
C LYS A 30 8.97 26.86 31.23
N ARG A 31 10.05 26.13 30.95
CA ARG A 31 10.05 24.97 30.04
C ARG A 31 9.02 23.92 30.47
N ARG A 32 9.10 23.44 31.73
CA ARG A 32 8.14 22.44 32.27
C ARG A 32 6.70 22.93 32.21
N ARG A 33 6.47 24.22 32.50
CA ARG A 33 5.14 24.83 32.44
C ARG A 33 4.59 24.83 31.01
N ASP A 34 5.41 25.20 30.04
CA ASP A 34 5.01 25.27 28.64
C ASP A 34 4.81 23.88 28.04
N GLU A 35 5.71 22.94 28.29
CA GLU A 35 5.56 21.54 27.89
C GLU A 35 4.25 20.94 28.43
N ARG A 36 3.90 21.21 29.69
CA ARG A 36 2.61 20.78 30.25
C ARG A 36 1.43 21.40 29.53
N LYS A 37 1.46 22.71 29.24
CA LYS A 37 0.39 23.40 28.50
C LYS A 37 0.27 22.90 27.05
N ILE A 38 1.39 22.64 26.40
CA ILE A 38 1.43 22.09 25.04
C ILE A 38 0.82 20.70 25.03
N ARG A 39 1.20 19.82 25.97
CA ARG A 39 0.59 18.48 26.13
C ARG A 39 -0.92 18.56 26.33
N GLN A 40 -1.40 19.45 27.20
CA GLN A 40 -2.83 19.67 27.42
C GLN A 40 -3.56 20.13 26.15
N ARG A 41 -2.97 21.05 25.38
CA ARG A 41 -3.55 21.55 24.13
C ARG A 41 -3.59 20.50 23.03
N ILE A 42 -2.56 19.67 22.92
CA ILE A 42 -2.54 18.54 21.98
C ILE A 42 -3.64 17.54 22.35
N ALA A 43 -3.77 17.18 23.63
CA ALA A 43 -4.82 16.27 24.08
C ALA A 43 -6.22 16.84 23.82
N ALA A 44 -6.44 18.13 24.11
CA ALA A 44 -7.70 18.81 23.82
C ALA A 44 -8.01 18.83 22.32
N GLY A 45 -7.03 19.18 21.47
CA GLY A 45 -7.24 19.21 20.02
C GLY A 45 -7.55 17.86 19.40
N VAL A 46 -7.02 16.75 19.94
CA VAL A 46 -7.45 15.40 19.54
C VAL A 46 -8.88 15.13 19.99
N GLY A 47 -9.27 15.61 21.18
CA GLY A 47 -10.65 15.53 21.66
C GLY A 47 -11.65 16.34 20.81
N ASP A 48 -11.23 17.50 20.29
CA ASP A 48 -12.06 18.33 19.41
C ASP A 48 -12.48 17.59 18.12
N CYS A 49 -11.71 16.60 17.67
CA CYS A 49 -12.07 15.75 16.53
C CYS A 49 -13.35 14.95 16.76
N GLU A 50 -13.75 14.67 18.01
CA GLU A 50 -15.03 14.01 18.30
C GLU A 50 -16.21 14.88 17.83
N LEU A 51 -16.14 16.19 18.03
CA LEU A 51 -17.18 17.12 17.58
C LEU A 51 -17.07 17.39 16.07
N LEU A 52 -15.84 17.42 15.54
CA LEU A 52 -15.61 17.67 14.11
C LEU A 52 -15.99 16.49 13.21
N ALA A 53 -16.04 15.27 13.76
CA ALA A 53 -16.45 14.08 13.00
C ALA A 53 -17.86 14.20 12.43
N ASP A 54 -18.78 14.86 13.17
CA ASP A 54 -20.16 15.10 12.74
C ASP A 54 -20.36 16.50 12.14
N TYR A 55 -19.27 17.24 11.88
CA TYR A 55 -19.37 18.61 11.37
C TYR A 55 -19.76 18.61 9.88
N PRO A 56 -20.72 19.44 9.43
CA PRO A 56 -21.23 19.36 8.07
C PRO A 56 -20.15 19.61 7.01
N GLU A 57 -20.14 18.78 5.96
CA GLU A 57 -19.16 18.86 4.85
C GLU A 57 -19.06 20.26 4.24
N ARG A 58 -20.20 20.90 3.98
CA ARG A 58 -20.25 22.27 3.44
C ARG A 58 -19.46 23.27 4.29
N GLN A 59 -19.35 23.04 5.60
CA GLN A 59 -18.58 23.92 6.47
C GLN A 59 -17.07 23.68 6.34
N PHE A 60 -16.63 22.45 6.05
CA PHE A 60 -15.24 22.18 5.68
C PHE A 60 -14.89 22.83 4.34
N ASP A 61 -15.77 22.73 3.34
CA ASP A 61 -15.58 23.42 2.05
C ASP A 61 -15.39 24.92 2.23
N LEU A 62 -16.22 25.55 3.06
CA LEU A 62 -16.11 26.97 3.38
C LEU A 62 -14.84 27.31 4.17
N ALA A 63 -14.46 26.47 5.15
CA ALA A 63 -13.27 26.70 5.96
C ALA A 63 -11.97 26.66 5.14
N PHE A 64 -11.96 25.87 4.06
CA PHE A 64 -10.79 25.69 3.19
C PHE A 64 -10.94 26.33 1.80
N ALA A 65 -12.00 27.11 1.55
CA ALA A 65 -12.29 27.70 0.24
C ALA A 65 -11.13 28.53 -0.34
N ASP A 66 -10.42 29.27 0.52
CA ASP A 66 -9.29 30.12 0.14
C ASP A 66 -7.92 29.43 0.31
N HIS A 67 -7.88 28.14 0.66
CA HIS A 67 -6.62 27.42 0.89
C HIS A 67 -6.03 26.91 -0.43
N ASP A 68 -4.72 27.14 -0.60
CA ASP A 68 -3.95 26.51 -1.67
C ASP A 68 -3.97 24.97 -1.52
N PRO A 69 -4.37 24.22 -2.57
CA PRO A 69 -4.49 22.75 -2.48
C PRO A 69 -3.18 22.04 -2.13
N GLU A 70 -2.04 22.54 -2.60
CA GLU A 70 -0.74 21.93 -2.31
C GLU A 70 -0.32 22.15 -0.85
N ARG A 71 -0.57 23.35 -0.33
CA ARG A 71 -0.41 23.65 1.09
C ARG A 71 -1.35 22.81 1.95
N LEU A 72 -2.63 22.71 1.61
CA LEU A 72 -3.60 21.89 2.34
C LEU A 72 -3.16 20.42 2.37
N ARG A 73 -2.67 19.86 1.26
CA ARG A 73 -2.16 18.47 1.22
C ARG A 73 -1.00 18.26 2.19
N ARG A 74 -0.06 19.19 2.26
CA ARG A 74 1.07 19.12 3.21
C ARG A 74 0.60 19.21 4.66
N GLU A 75 -0.30 20.15 4.96
CA GLU A 75 -0.87 20.31 6.30
C GLU A 75 -1.64 19.05 6.75
N LEU A 76 -2.42 18.43 5.86
CA LEU A 76 -3.10 17.15 6.12
C LEU A 76 -2.12 15.99 6.31
N ALA A 77 -1.03 15.92 5.54
CA ALA A 77 0.00 14.90 5.71
C ALA A 77 0.70 15.01 7.08
N ASP A 78 1.01 16.23 7.52
CA ASP A 78 1.60 16.49 8.83
C ASP A 78 0.63 16.20 9.98
N ALA A 79 -0.65 16.53 9.81
CA ALA A 79 -1.71 16.17 10.76
C ALA A 79 -1.86 14.64 10.87
N HIS A 80 -1.95 13.94 9.73
CA HIS A 80 -2.01 12.47 9.69
C HIS A 80 -0.80 11.83 10.38
N ARG A 81 0.42 12.29 10.05
CA ARG A 81 1.64 11.81 10.70
C ARG A 81 1.62 12.04 12.20
N THR A 82 1.08 13.17 12.65
CA THR A 82 0.97 13.51 14.08
C THR A 82 0.01 12.56 14.80
N LEU A 83 -1.18 12.33 14.23
CA LEU A 83 -2.16 11.38 14.78
C LEU A 83 -1.60 9.96 14.83
N GLU A 84 -0.90 9.50 13.80
CA GLU A 84 -0.23 8.19 13.80
C GLU A 84 0.85 8.08 14.89
N ARG A 85 1.62 9.14 15.12
CA ARG A 85 2.59 9.17 16.23
C ARG A 85 1.92 9.07 17.59
N VAL A 86 0.79 9.76 17.78
CA VAL A 86 -0.02 9.66 19.01
C VAL A 86 -0.53 8.23 19.18
N ARG A 87 -1.09 7.64 18.13
CA ARG A 87 -1.57 6.24 18.12
C ARG A 87 -0.47 5.27 18.55
N VAL A 88 0.69 5.32 17.90
CA VAL A 88 1.84 4.44 18.19
C VAL A 88 2.38 4.65 19.60
N ALA A 89 2.52 5.90 20.05
CA ALA A 89 3.03 6.21 21.38
C ALA A 89 2.12 5.69 22.51
N ASN A 90 0.83 5.51 22.24
CA ASN A 90 -0.15 4.96 23.19
C ASN A 90 -0.44 3.47 22.97
N GLY A 91 0.29 2.79 22.10
CA GLY A 91 0.12 1.34 21.85
C GLY A 91 -1.23 0.97 21.23
N ILE A 92 -1.91 1.92 20.57
CA ILE A 92 -3.23 1.69 19.97
C ILE A 92 -3.03 1.04 18.60
N GLU A 93 -3.76 -0.04 18.31
CA GLU A 93 -3.68 -0.71 17.01
C GLU A 93 -4.36 0.12 15.91
N ARG A 94 -3.81 0.10 14.70
CA ARG A 94 -4.40 0.86 13.58
C ARG A 94 -5.78 0.32 13.20
N ASP A 95 -5.91 -1.01 13.15
CA ASP A 95 -7.16 -1.65 12.76
C ASP A 95 -8.28 -1.39 13.78
N SER A 96 -7.96 -1.27 15.08
CA SER A 96 -8.96 -0.92 16.09
C SER A 96 -9.46 0.52 15.95
N VAL A 97 -8.61 1.47 15.56
CA VAL A 97 -9.02 2.87 15.29
C VAL A 97 -9.96 2.92 14.10
N VAL A 98 -9.61 2.23 13.00
CA VAL A 98 -10.45 2.19 11.80
C VAL A 98 -11.79 1.51 12.09
N ALA A 99 -11.80 0.39 12.81
CA ALA A 99 -13.04 -0.27 13.22
C ALA A 99 -13.91 0.64 14.09
N THR A 100 -13.31 1.35 15.05
CA THR A 100 -14.05 2.29 15.90
C THR A 100 -14.65 3.45 15.09
N ALA A 101 -13.94 3.95 14.08
CA ALA A 101 -14.46 4.99 13.20
C ALA A 101 -15.68 4.50 12.39
N HIS A 102 -15.58 3.30 11.80
CA HIS A 102 -16.71 2.65 11.12
C HIS A 102 -17.94 2.46 12.02
N ASP A 103 -17.73 1.98 13.25
CA ASP A 103 -18.83 1.78 14.21
C ASP A 103 -19.53 3.12 14.54
N ARG A 104 -18.78 4.22 14.57
CA ARG A 104 -19.34 5.57 14.82
C ARG A 104 -20.10 6.09 13.61
N GLU A 105 -19.56 5.96 12.39
CA GLU A 105 -20.26 6.34 11.15
C GLU A 105 -21.61 5.61 11.02
N GLN A 106 -21.64 4.30 11.27
CA GLN A 106 -22.87 3.50 11.25
C GLN A 106 -23.88 3.92 12.33
N SER A 107 -23.39 4.31 13.51
CA SER A 107 -24.22 4.80 14.61
C SER A 107 -24.84 6.17 14.30
N THR A 108 -24.11 7.07 13.64
CA THR A 108 -24.58 8.41 13.25
C THR A 108 -25.53 8.36 12.05
N GLY A 109 -25.28 7.48 11.07
CA GLY A 109 -26.11 7.29 9.87
C GLY A 109 -27.55 6.79 10.12
N SER A 110 -27.87 6.38 11.34
CA SER A 110 -29.21 5.91 11.75
C SER A 110 -30.18 7.06 12.11
N ARG A 111 -29.78 8.33 12.00
CA ARG A 111 -30.63 9.50 12.25
C ARG A 111 -31.33 9.93 10.94
N PRO A 112 -32.66 10.12 10.91
CA PRO A 112 -33.38 10.37 9.66
C PRO A 112 -32.88 11.64 8.97
N ALA A 113 -32.39 11.46 7.75
CA ALA A 113 -31.84 12.48 6.88
C ALA A 113 -32.88 13.57 6.58
N GLY A 114 -32.70 14.76 7.17
CA GLY A 114 -33.27 15.97 6.65
C GLY A 114 -32.38 16.48 5.51
N ASP A 115 -32.90 16.46 4.28
CA ASP A 115 -32.38 17.11 3.08
C ASP A 115 -30.85 17.06 2.88
N ALA A 116 -30.31 15.88 2.58
CA ALA A 116 -28.93 15.68 2.15
C ALA A 116 -28.86 15.34 0.64
N THR A 117 -29.15 16.34 -0.21
CA THR A 117 -28.63 16.32 -1.60
C THR A 117 -27.22 16.91 -1.59
N GLY A 118 -26.24 16.06 -1.30
CA GLY A 118 -24.82 16.37 -1.36
C GLY A 118 -24.07 15.08 -1.11
N SER A 119 -23.31 14.63 -2.11
CA SER A 119 -22.65 13.34 -2.13
C SER A 119 -21.53 13.32 -1.08
N GLY A 120 -21.88 12.88 0.14
CA GLY A 120 -20.91 12.35 1.09
C GLY A 120 -20.37 11.06 0.48
N ASP A 121 -19.33 11.20 -0.32
CA ASP A 121 -18.54 10.09 -0.81
C ASP A 121 -18.00 9.41 0.46
N ASP A 122 -18.58 8.24 0.75
CA ASP A 122 -18.27 7.37 1.88
C ASP A 122 -16.75 7.38 2.08
N LEU A 123 -16.25 8.02 3.14
CA LEU A 123 -14.82 8.07 3.44
C LEU A 123 -14.41 6.63 3.73
N VAL A 124 -13.96 5.89 2.71
CA VAL A 124 -13.67 4.47 2.86
C VAL A 124 -12.41 4.33 3.73
N LEU A 125 -12.60 4.28 5.05
CA LEU A 125 -11.55 4.03 6.01
C LEU A 125 -11.13 2.57 5.89
N ARG A 126 -10.09 2.28 5.09
CA ARG A 126 -9.68 0.90 4.82
C ARG A 126 -8.86 0.32 5.98
N THR A 127 -9.29 -0.83 6.50
CA THR A 127 -8.50 -1.64 7.42
C THR A 127 -7.37 -2.38 6.69
N ARG A 128 -6.42 -2.94 7.43
CA ARG A 128 -5.40 -3.83 6.85
C ARG A 128 -6.01 -5.09 6.23
N ALA A 129 -7.14 -5.55 6.75
CA ALA A 129 -7.86 -6.70 6.21
C ALA A 129 -8.51 -6.37 4.85
N ASP A 130 -9.01 -5.14 4.67
CA ASP A 130 -9.55 -4.68 3.39
C ASP A 130 -8.46 -4.60 2.32
N TRP A 131 -7.30 -4.03 2.67
CA TRP A 131 -6.13 -4.04 1.78
C TRP A 131 -5.67 -5.45 1.43
N ARG A 132 -5.69 -6.39 2.38
CA ARG A 132 -5.33 -7.79 2.11
C ARG A 132 -6.32 -8.44 1.16
N ARG A 133 -7.62 -8.23 1.36
CA ARG A 133 -8.68 -8.76 0.49
C ARG A 133 -8.62 -8.17 -0.92
N GLU A 134 -8.39 -6.88 -1.05
CA GLU A 134 -8.24 -6.21 -2.34
C GLU A 134 -6.98 -6.68 -3.06
N LEU A 135 -5.85 -6.79 -2.35
CA LEU A 135 -4.62 -7.33 -2.92
C LEU A 135 -4.77 -8.80 -3.32
N GLU A 136 -5.45 -9.63 -2.52
CA GLU A 136 -5.76 -11.01 -2.86
C GLU A 136 -6.66 -11.10 -4.09
N THR A 137 -7.60 -10.18 -4.25
CA THR A 137 -8.51 -10.11 -5.40
C THR A 137 -7.79 -9.60 -6.64
N GLU A 138 -6.98 -8.55 -6.53
CA GLU A 138 -6.17 -8.00 -7.61
C GLU A 138 -5.10 -9.01 -8.05
N ILE A 139 -4.45 -9.70 -7.11
CA ILE A 139 -3.57 -10.83 -7.42
C ILE A 139 -4.38 -11.95 -8.06
N ALA A 140 -5.56 -12.33 -7.56
CA ALA A 140 -6.36 -13.39 -8.17
C ALA A 140 -6.82 -13.05 -9.60
N GLU A 141 -7.09 -11.77 -9.89
CA GLU A 141 -7.44 -11.28 -11.21
C GLU A 141 -6.23 -11.19 -12.15
N GLN A 142 -5.11 -10.64 -11.67
CA GLN A 142 -3.87 -10.47 -12.43
C GLN A 142 -3.12 -11.81 -12.62
N TYR A 143 -3.29 -12.75 -11.69
CA TYR A 143 -2.87 -14.15 -11.76
C TYR A 143 -4.01 -15.11 -12.11
N ARG A 144 -5.09 -14.66 -12.76
CA ARG A 144 -5.96 -15.60 -13.48
C ARG A 144 -5.06 -16.42 -14.41
N PRO A 145 -5.05 -17.76 -14.33
CA PRO A 145 -4.19 -18.57 -15.16
C PRO A 145 -4.59 -18.36 -16.61
N THR A 146 -3.87 -17.44 -17.28
CA THR A 146 -4.02 -17.15 -18.71
C THR A 146 -4.02 -18.48 -19.47
N ARG A 147 -4.84 -18.61 -20.53
CA ARG A 147 -4.97 -19.85 -21.33
C ARG A 147 -3.59 -20.44 -21.71
N TRP A 148 -2.61 -19.57 -21.93
CA TRP A 148 -1.21 -19.89 -22.20
C TRP A 148 -0.43 -20.55 -21.05
N ARG A 149 -0.70 -20.21 -19.79
CA ARG A 149 -0.08 -20.86 -18.61
C ARG A 149 -0.61 -22.27 -18.41
N ARG A 150 -1.92 -22.49 -18.66
CA ARG A 150 -2.49 -23.84 -18.67
C ARG A 150 -1.91 -24.67 -19.82
N LEU A 151 -1.74 -24.06 -20.99
CA LEU A 151 -1.13 -24.71 -22.14
C LEU A 151 0.34 -25.08 -21.87
N SER A 152 1.14 -24.17 -21.29
CA SER A 152 2.54 -24.45 -20.93
C SER A 152 2.67 -25.52 -19.85
N ASP A 153 1.85 -25.49 -18.80
CA ASP A 153 1.88 -26.51 -17.75
C ASP A 153 1.47 -27.89 -18.29
N THR A 154 0.51 -27.93 -19.21
CA THR A 154 0.08 -29.18 -19.85
C THR A 154 1.17 -29.73 -20.76
N LEU A 155 1.80 -28.88 -21.58
CA LEU A 155 2.93 -29.24 -22.45
C LEU A 155 4.14 -29.73 -21.66
N LEU A 156 4.48 -29.05 -20.56
CA LEU A 156 5.57 -29.45 -19.68
C LEU A 156 5.27 -30.80 -19.01
N LYS A 157 4.07 -30.98 -18.44
CA LYS A 157 3.68 -32.27 -17.82
C LYS A 157 3.68 -33.42 -18.82
N LEU A 158 3.09 -33.24 -20.00
CA LEU A 158 3.08 -34.28 -21.04
C LEU A 158 4.49 -34.57 -21.52
N GLY A 159 5.28 -33.53 -21.81
CA GLY A 159 6.64 -33.66 -22.27
C GLY A 159 7.55 -34.36 -21.25
N THR A 160 7.46 -34.00 -19.97
CA THR A 160 8.23 -34.65 -18.89
C THR A 160 7.79 -36.09 -18.70
N ALA A 161 6.48 -36.38 -18.68
CA ALA A 161 5.97 -37.74 -18.55
C ALA A 161 6.45 -38.63 -19.70
N LEU A 162 6.39 -38.13 -20.93
CA LEU A 162 6.84 -38.86 -22.11
C LEU A 162 8.36 -39.11 -22.06
N LEU A 163 9.16 -38.12 -21.63
CA LEU A 163 10.61 -38.29 -21.47
C LEU A 163 10.94 -39.33 -20.40
N VAL A 164 10.24 -39.33 -19.27
CA VAL A 164 10.43 -40.34 -18.21
C VAL A 164 10.10 -41.74 -18.74
N VAL A 165 8.99 -41.90 -19.46
CA VAL A 165 8.61 -43.19 -20.06
C VAL A 165 9.64 -43.67 -21.09
N VAL A 166 10.10 -42.79 -21.98
CA VAL A 166 11.13 -43.11 -22.97
C VAL A 166 12.47 -43.43 -22.30
N SER A 167 12.84 -42.68 -21.27
CA SER A 167 14.07 -42.92 -20.52
C SER A 167 14.04 -44.24 -19.74
N LEU A 168 12.87 -44.64 -19.22
CA LEU A 168 12.69 -45.95 -18.58
C LEU A 168 12.77 -47.08 -19.62
N MET A 169 12.16 -46.88 -20.79
CA MET A 169 12.21 -47.83 -21.90
C MET A 169 13.61 -47.97 -22.52
N ALA A 170 14.43 -46.93 -22.47
CA ALA A 170 15.83 -47.02 -22.91
C ALA A 170 16.65 -48.03 -22.06
N VAL A 171 16.28 -48.19 -20.78
CA VAL A 171 16.92 -49.14 -19.86
C VAL A 171 16.38 -50.56 -20.04
N VAL A 172 15.08 -50.69 -20.27
CA VAL A 172 14.38 -51.99 -20.30
C VAL A 172 14.34 -52.63 -21.69
N ALA A 173 14.32 -51.81 -22.75
CA ALA A 173 14.14 -52.24 -24.14
C ALA A 173 14.90 -51.32 -25.13
N PRO A 174 16.24 -51.36 -25.14
CA PRO A 174 17.08 -50.43 -25.93
C PRO A 174 16.82 -50.48 -27.44
N GLU A 175 16.48 -51.67 -27.97
CA GLU A 175 16.11 -51.92 -29.38
C GLU A 175 14.91 -51.05 -29.82
N PHE A 176 13.95 -50.82 -28.90
CA PHE A 176 12.73 -50.05 -29.18
C PHE A 176 13.01 -48.56 -29.24
N THR A 177 13.86 -48.04 -28.35
CA THR A 177 14.29 -46.63 -28.32
C THR A 177 15.16 -46.23 -29.50
N ASN A 178 15.93 -47.15 -30.08
CA ASN A 178 16.70 -46.92 -31.31
C ASN A 178 15.86 -47.07 -32.60
N GLY A 179 14.62 -47.55 -32.48
CA GLY A 179 13.65 -47.70 -33.57
C GLY A 179 12.41 -46.82 -33.38
N PRO A 180 11.18 -47.35 -33.43
CA PRO A 180 9.95 -46.56 -33.38
C PRO A 180 9.77 -45.72 -32.10
N GLY A 181 10.42 -46.09 -31.00
CA GLY A 181 10.45 -45.31 -29.75
C GLY A 181 11.21 -43.98 -29.86
N ALA A 182 12.12 -43.83 -30.82
CA ALA A 182 12.82 -42.56 -31.07
C ALA A 182 11.85 -41.45 -31.49
N ALA A 183 10.82 -41.76 -32.28
CA ALA A 183 9.80 -40.81 -32.70
C ALA A 183 9.01 -40.27 -31.49
N VAL A 184 8.71 -41.14 -30.53
CA VAL A 184 8.06 -40.75 -29.26
C VAL A 184 8.97 -39.82 -28.46
N GLY A 185 10.25 -40.15 -28.34
CA GLY A 185 11.25 -39.28 -27.68
C GLY A 185 11.36 -37.88 -28.31
N ILE A 186 11.36 -37.80 -29.64
CA ILE A 186 11.42 -36.53 -30.39
C ILE A 186 10.17 -35.68 -30.14
N VAL A 187 8.98 -36.30 -30.15
CA VAL A 187 7.71 -35.60 -29.84
C VAL A 187 7.73 -35.06 -28.41
N GLY A 188 8.19 -35.86 -27.43
CA GLY A 188 8.32 -35.43 -26.04
C GLY A 188 9.29 -34.27 -25.87
N ALA A 189 10.45 -34.32 -26.53
CA ALA A 189 11.43 -33.24 -26.54
C ALA A 189 10.86 -31.96 -27.19
N GLY A 190 10.09 -32.09 -28.27
CA GLY A 190 9.42 -30.97 -28.93
C GLY A 190 8.37 -30.29 -28.04
N LEU A 191 7.57 -31.07 -27.32
CA LEU A 191 6.58 -30.54 -26.37
C LEU A 191 7.24 -29.81 -25.19
N LEU A 192 8.36 -30.34 -24.68
CA LEU A 192 9.15 -29.68 -23.64
C LEU A 192 9.80 -28.39 -24.13
N ALA A 193 10.43 -28.43 -25.30
CA ALA A 193 11.05 -27.26 -25.91
C ALA A 193 9.99 -26.17 -26.17
N GLY A 194 8.79 -26.55 -26.64
CA GLY A 194 7.66 -25.63 -26.79
C GLY A 194 7.18 -25.04 -25.47
N GLY A 195 7.01 -25.86 -24.43
CA GLY A 195 6.66 -25.40 -23.08
C GLY A 195 7.70 -24.44 -22.49
N LEU A 196 8.99 -24.77 -22.61
CA LEU A 196 10.11 -23.94 -22.19
C LEU A 196 10.24 -22.66 -23.01
N ALA A 197 9.99 -22.71 -24.33
CA ALA A 197 10.02 -21.53 -25.19
C ALA A 197 8.91 -20.53 -24.81
N ILE A 198 7.71 -21.01 -24.48
CA ILE A 198 6.60 -20.15 -24.02
C ILE A 198 6.94 -19.48 -22.67
N VAL A 199 7.54 -20.23 -21.74
CA VAL A 199 8.01 -19.69 -20.44
C VAL A 199 9.16 -18.70 -20.64
N GLY A 200 10.13 -19.05 -21.50
CA GLY A 200 11.28 -18.22 -21.84
C GLY A 200 10.87 -16.90 -22.47
N LEU A 201 9.99 -16.93 -23.48
CA LEU A 201 9.48 -15.73 -24.15
C LEU A 201 8.72 -14.80 -23.18
N ARG A 202 8.03 -15.37 -22.20
CA ARG A 202 7.35 -14.62 -21.14
C ARG A 202 8.33 -14.01 -20.15
N SER A 203 9.35 -14.74 -19.71
CA SER A 203 10.40 -14.23 -18.81
C SER A 203 11.18 -13.08 -19.45
N VAL A 204 11.46 -13.16 -20.76
CA VAL A 204 12.13 -12.08 -21.49
C VAL A 204 11.24 -10.84 -21.53
N LYS A 205 9.95 -11.00 -21.82
CA LYS A 205 9.01 -9.87 -21.94
C LYS A 205 8.71 -9.20 -20.60
N HIS A 206 8.57 -9.97 -19.52
CA HIS A 206 8.13 -9.45 -18.23
C HIS A 206 9.26 -9.15 -17.23
N ASP A 207 10.38 -9.89 -17.28
CA ASP A 207 11.46 -9.73 -16.29
C ASP A 207 12.68 -9.00 -16.87
N LEU A 208 13.05 -9.24 -18.14
CA LEU A 208 14.25 -8.65 -18.74
C LEU A 208 14.03 -7.22 -19.26
N ILE A 209 12.92 -6.94 -19.95
CA ILE A 209 12.66 -5.60 -20.52
C ILE A 209 12.67 -4.47 -19.47
N PRO A 210 12.00 -4.58 -18.31
CA PRO A 210 12.04 -3.51 -17.30
C PRO A 210 13.41 -3.41 -16.63
N THR A 211 14.11 -4.53 -16.42
CA THR A 211 15.43 -4.56 -15.76
C THR A 211 16.52 -3.97 -16.66
N VAL A 212 16.47 -4.23 -17.98
CA VAL A 212 17.39 -3.65 -18.96
C VAL A 212 17.13 -2.15 -19.17
N ARG A 213 15.87 -1.70 -19.15
CA ARG A 213 15.55 -0.26 -19.13
C ARG A 213 16.02 0.42 -17.85
N ALA A 214 15.78 -0.17 -16.68
CA ALA A 214 16.25 0.36 -15.40
C ALA A 214 17.78 0.40 -15.30
N LEU A 215 18.48 -0.58 -15.89
CA LEU A 215 19.94 -0.61 -15.94
C LEU A 215 20.52 0.47 -16.88
N ARG A 216 19.83 0.76 -17.98
CA ARG A 216 20.20 1.84 -18.92
C ARG A 216 19.99 3.22 -18.31
N ASP A 217 18.90 3.42 -17.57
CA ASP A 217 18.55 4.73 -17.02
C ASP A 217 19.28 5.03 -15.69
N ASN A 218 19.61 4.01 -14.88
CA ASN A 218 20.35 4.19 -13.62
C ASN A 218 21.21 2.95 -13.24
N PRO A 219 22.43 2.82 -13.79
CA PRO A 219 23.25 1.62 -13.62
C PRO A 219 23.76 1.41 -12.18
N ARG A 220 24.10 2.49 -11.46
CA ARG A 220 24.67 2.42 -10.10
C ARG A 220 23.67 1.98 -9.04
N GLU A 221 22.40 2.34 -9.20
CA GLU A 221 21.37 2.05 -8.20
C GLU A 221 20.84 0.61 -8.29
N THR A 222 20.81 0.07 -9.52
CA THR A 222 20.39 -1.30 -9.79
C THR A 222 21.44 -2.31 -9.29
N ILE A 223 22.73 -2.04 -9.50
CA ILE A 223 23.83 -2.87 -8.96
C ILE A 223 23.81 -2.87 -7.42
N ARG A 224 23.54 -1.72 -6.79
CA ARG A 224 23.42 -1.62 -5.32
C ARG A 224 22.22 -2.40 -4.76
N ARG A 225 21.12 -2.53 -5.52
CA ARG A 225 19.93 -3.31 -5.13
C ARG A 225 20.15 -4.82 -5.25
N VAL A 226 20.87 -5.27 -6.28
CA VAL A 226 21.21 -6.69 -6.45
C VAL A 226 22.21 -7.15 -5.39
N TRP A 227 23.20 -6.32 -5.07
CA TRP A 227 24.23 -6.64 -4.08
C TRP A 227 23.74 -6.64 -2.62
N LYS A 228 22.57 -6.04 -2.34
CA LYS A 228 21.90 -6.12 -1.04
C LYS A 228 20.97 -7.34 -0.90
N ARG A 229 20.77 -8.09 -1.99
CA ARG A 229 19.83 -9.23 -2.05
C ARG A 229 20.55 -10.59 -2.09
N VAL A 230 21.87 -10.59 -2.32
CA VAL A 230 22.79 -11.70 -2.08
C VAL A 230 23.36 -11.52 -0.67
#